data_AF-A0A2M7TP44-F1
#
_entry.id   AF-A0A2M7TP44-F1
#
_cell.length_a   1.000
_cell.length_b   1.000
_cell.length_c   1.000
_cell.angle_alpha   90.00
_cell.angle_beta   90.00
_cell.angle_gamma   90.00
#
_symmetry.space_group_name_H-M   'P 1'
#
loop_
_entity.id
_entity.type
_entity.pdbx_description
1 polymer ?
#
loop_
_entity_poly.entity_id
_entity_poly.type
_entity_poly.pdbx_seq_one_letter_code
_entity_poly.pdbx_strand_id
1 'polypeptide(L)'
;ALITADLARKMKKKVYAVPGPITSAVSAGCNELIRSGKAEIATDPYDILKLKIPVLLAGGQISKLQLETQNFANPLEGKIFKSLQGEALNTDEIAAATGKNIVEIGKTVSLMAIRGILTESGGKYYLGKV
;
A
#
# COMPACT_ATOMS: atom_id res chain seq x y z
N ALA A 1 17.17 8.55 -15.26
CA ALA A 1 17.14 7.62 -14.12
C ALA A 1 18.25 6.55 -14.15
N LEU A 2 18.63 6.01 -15.32
CA LEU A 2 19.61 4.91 -15.42
C LEU A 2 21.00 5.22 -14.84
N ILE A 3 21.51 6.44 -15.04
CA ILE A 3 22.81 6.87 -14.50
C ILE A 3 22.82 6.80 -12.97
N THR A 4 21.75 7.27 -12.32
CA THR A 4 21.60 7.21 -10.87
C THR A 4 21.54 5.77 -10.36
N ALA A 5 20.85 4.88 -11.07
CA ALA A 5 20.81 3.46 -10.74
C ALA A 5 22.21 2.81 -10.83
N ASP A 6 22.99 3.12 -11.87
CA ASP A 6 24.35 2.61 -12.00
C ASP A 6 25.29 3.16 -10.91
N LEU A 7 25.16 4.45 -10.55
CA LEU A 7 25.91 5.05 -9.44
C LEU A 7 25.55 4.40 -8.10
N ALA A 8 24.26 4.19 -7.83
CA ALA A 8 23.79 3.50 -6.63
C ALA A 8 24.39 2.09 -6.52
N ARG A 9 24.44 1.34 -7.63
CA ARG A 9 25.09 0.01 -7.67
C ARG A 9 26.59 0.09 -7.39
N LYS A 10 27.30 1.08 -7.98
CA LYS A 10 28.73 1.33 -7.70
C LYS A 10 28.97 1.62 -6.21
N MET A 11 28.04 2.30 -5.56
CA MET A 11 28.06 2.58 -4.11
C MET A 11 27.59 1.39 -3.25
N LYS A 12 27.42 0.20 -3.83
CA LYS A 12 26.87 -0.99 -3.16
C LYS A 12 25.50 -0.74 -2.50
N LYS A 13 24.71 0.20 -3.02
CA LYS A 13 23.33 0.44 -2.60
C LYS A 13 22.41 -0.48 -3.40
N LYS A 14 21.37 -0.97 -2.75
CA LYS A 14 20.29 -1.69 -3.42
C LYS A 14 19.50 -0.73 -4.32
N VAL A 15 19.19 -1.19 -5.52
CA VAL A 15 18.38 -0.48 -6.51
C VAL A 15 17.09 -1.26 -6.68
N TYR A 16 15.97 -0.55 -6.67
CA TYR A 16 14.66 -1.12 -6.94
C TYR A 16 14.05 -0.43 -8.15
N ALA A 17 13.28 -1.19 -8.92
CA ALA A 17 12.56 -0.68 -10.08
C ALA A 17 11.12 -1.19 -10.07
N VAL A 18 10.18 -0.28 -10.37
CA VAL A 18 8.76 -0.59 -10.49
C VAL A 18 8.50 -1.08 -11.92
N PRO A 19 7.90 -2.26 -12.11
CA PRO A 19 7.57 -2.77 -13.43
C PRO A 19 6.47 -1.90 -14.07
N GLY A 20 6.54 -1.69 -15.39
CA GLY A 20 5.54 -0.92 -16.12
C GLY A 20 5.24 -1.49 -17.51
N PRO A 21 4.20 -0.96 -18.20
CA PRO A 21 3.75 -1.48 -19.49
C PRO A 21 4.87 -1.53 -20.54
N ILE A 22 4.98 -2.64 -21.29
CA ILE A 22 6.03 -2.81 -22.32
C ILE A 22 5.89 -1.85 -23.50
N THR A 23 4.69 -1.32 -23.74
CA THR A 23 4.38 -0.34 -24.79
C THR A 23 4.77 1.08 -24.39
N SER A 24 5.09 1.31 -23.11
CA SER A 24 5.41 2.64 -22.58
C SER A 24 6.91 2.91 -22.67
N ALA A 25 7.29 3.95 -23.41
CA ALA A 25 8.69 4.36 -23.54
C ALA A 25 9.33 4.75 -22.20
N VAL A 26 8.54 5.29 -21.26
CA VAL A 26 9.04 5.68 -19.93
C VAL A 26 9.33 4.48 -19.03
N SER A 27 8.69 3.34 -19.26
CA SER A 27 8.90 2.10 -18.49
C SER A 27 10.06 1.25 -19.02
N ALA A 28 10.52 1.50 -20.25
CA ALA A 28 11.59 0.74 -20.89
C ALA A 28 12.87 0.68 -20.04
N GLY A 29 13.27 1.80 -19.43
CA GLY A 29 14.46 1.86 -18.57
C GLY A 29 14.32 1.04 -17.27
N CYS A 30 13.17 1.12 -16.59
CA CYS A 30 12.92 0.32 -15.39
C CYS A 30 12.87 -1.17 -15.73
N ASN A 31 12.20 -1.53 -16.82
CA ASN A 31 12.10 -2.91 -17.28
C ASN A 31 13.46 -3.49 -17.67
N GLU A 32 14.34 -2.69 -18.28
CA GLU A 32 15.71 -3.10 -18.60
C GLU A 32 16.58 -3.30 -17.34
N LEU A 33 16.43 -2.45 -16.33
CA LEU A 33 17.12 -2.63 -15.04
C LEU A 33 16.71 -3.93 -14.34
N ILE A 34 15.43 -4.29 -14.42
CA ILE A 34 14.90 -5.55 -13.88
C ILE A 34 15.43 -6.73 -14.71
N ARG A 35 15.33 -6.66 -16.05
CA ARG A 35 15.78 -7.71 -16.97
C ARG A 35 17.27 -8.03 -16.83
N SER A 36 18.09 -7.01 -16.68
CA SER A 36 19.55 -7.15 -16.52
C SER A 36 19.99 -7.54 -15.11
N GLY A 37 19.05 -7.71 -14.16
CA GLY A 37 19.35 -8.02 -12.76
C GLY A 37 20.04 -6.88 -12.00
N LYS A 38 20.03 -5.66 -12.56
CA LYS A 38 20.64 -4.46 -11.95
C LYS A 38 19.74 -3.84 -10.88
N ALA A 39 18.46 -4.15 -10.88
CA ALA A 39 17.49 -3.73 -9.88
C ALA A 39 16.58 -4.90 -9.46
N GLU A 40 16.20 -4.93 -8.19
CA GLU A 40 15.14 -5.81 -7.69
C GLU A 40 13.76 -5.21 -8.03
N ILE A 41 12.77 -6.07 -8.28
CA ILE A 41 11.40 -5.63 -8.56
C ILE A 41 10.75 -5.09 -7.28
N ALA A 42 10.11 -3.93 -7.36
CA ALA A 42 9.29 -3.38 -6.29
C ALA A 42 7.84 -3.28 -6.76
N THR A 43 6.98 -4.12 -6.19
CA THR A 43 5.53 -4.09 -6.44
C THR A 43 4.77 -3.39 -5.33
N ASP A 44 5.37 -3.35 -4.14
CA ASP A 44 4.79 -2.73 -2.96
C ASP A 44 5.85 -1.96 -2.17
N PRO A 45 5.51 -0.83 -1.50
CA PRO A 45 6.46 -0.10 -0.64
C PRO A 45 7.15 -0.97 0.42
N TYR A 46 6.50 -2.03 0.90
CA TYR A 46 7.08 -2.97 1.86
C TYR A 46 8.27 -3.74 1.29
N ASP A 47 8.34 -3.95 -0.03
CA ASP A 47 9.48 -4.63 -0.68
C ASP A 47 10.78 -3.84 -0.49
N ILE A 48 10.68 -2.51 -0.43
CA ILE A 48 11.82 -1.61 -0.19
C ILE A 48 12.15 -1.53 1.31
N LEU A 49 11.12 -1.53 2.16
CA LEU A 49 11.25 -1.37 3.61
C LEU A 49 11.81 -2.61 4.33
N LYS A 50 11.48 -3.82 3.85
CA LYS A 50 12.00 -5.10 4.38
C LYS A 50 13.52 -5.09 4.56
N LEU A 51 14.23 -4.31 3.74
CA LEU A 51 15.68 -4.28 3.74
C LEU A 51 16.32 -3.34 4.76
N LYS A 52 15.59 -2.33 5.25
CA LYS A 52 16.14 -1.29 6.13
C LYS A 52 15.87 -1.54 7.61
N ILE A 53 15.03 -2.52 7.93
CA ILE A 53 14.59 -2.75 9.31
C ILE A 53 14.82 -4.21 9.72
N PRO A 54 16.08 -4.64 9.95
CA PRO A 54 16.34 -5.96 10.51
C PRO A 54 15.93 -6.07 12.00
N VAL A 55 15.70 -4.94 12.70
CA VAL A 55 15.65 -4.91 14.17
C VAL A 55 14.24 -4.77 14.76
N LEU A 56 13.23 -4.28 14.02
CA LEU A 56 11.84 -4.23 14.51
C LEU A 56 10.99 -5.43 14.05
N LEU A 57 11.48 -6.24 13.11
CA LEU A 57 10.74 -7.37 12.54
C LEU A 57 11.07 -8.73 13.18
N ALA A 58 11.93 -8.75 14.20
CA ALA A 58 12.21 -9.95 14.98
C ALA A 58 11.00 -10.47 15.79
N GLY A 59 9.88 -9.73 15.81
CA GLY A 59 8.63 -10.11 16.50
C GLY A 59 7.39 -10.16 15.61
N GLY A 60 7.52 -10.15 14.28
CA GLY A 60 6.35 -10.15 13.42
C GLY A 60 6.71 -10.58 12.02
N GLN A 61 6.36 -11.82 11.69
CA GLN A 61 6.16 -12.20 10.31
C GLN A 61 5.15 -11.18 9.74
N ILE A 62 5.61 -10.23 8.92
CA ILE A 62 4.73 -9.58 7.93
C ILE A 62 4.54 -10.60 6.81
N SER A 63 4.03 -11.75 7.21
CA SER A 63 3.27 -12.61 6.35
C SER A 63 2.08 -11.82 5.85
N LYS A 64 1.64 -12.14 4.64
CA LYS A 64 0.26 -11.97 4.17
C LYS A 64 -0.85 -12.50 5.13
N LEU A 65 -0.53 -12.91 6.35
CA LEU A 65 -1.43 -13.24 7.45
C LEU A 65 -1.60 -11.97 8.29
N GLN A 66 -2.60 -11.11 8.07
CA GLN A 66 -3.91 -11.21 8.73
C GLN A 66 -4.95 -10.35 7.99
N LEU A 67 -5.01 -10.48 6.66
CA LEU A 67 -6.16 -9.98 5.89
C LEU A 67 -7.36 -10.94 5.99
N GLU A 68 -7.15 -12.12 6.59
CA GLU A 68 -8.19 -13.10 6.83
C GLU A 68 -8.87 -12.80 8.17
N THR A 69 -10.06 -12.20 8.07
CA THR A 69 -11.11 -12.23 9.09
C THR A 69 -10.89 -11.32 10.30
N GLN A 70 -10.70 -10.02 10.07
CA GLN A 70 -11.31 -9.07 11.02
C GLN A 70 -12.82 -9.34 10.97
N ASN A 71 -13.41 -9.78 12.08
CA ASN A 71 -14.86 -9.95 12.23
C ASN A 71 -15.53 -8.60 11.93
N PHE A 72 -15.85 -8.36 10.66
CA PHE A 72 -16.62 -7.20 10.27
C PHE A 72 -18.01 -7.42 10.85
N ALA A 73 -18.30 -6.74 11.95
CA ALA A 73 -19.56 -6.86 12.66
C ALA A 73 -20.73 -6.41 11.78
N ASN A 74 -20.43 -5.65 10.72
CA ASN A 74 -21.41 -5.13 9.78
C ASN A 74 -20.98 -5.34 8.31
N PRO A 75 -21.90 -5.69 7.40
CA PRO A 75 -21.65 -5.74 5.96
C PRO A 75 -21.13 -4.41 5.38
N LEU A 76 -21.40 -3.30 6.06
CA LEU A 76 -20.93 -1.96 5.70
C LEU A 76 -19.41 -1.84 5.86
N GLU A 77 -18.84 -2.36 6.94
CA GLU A 77 -17.39 -2.28 7.22
C GLU A 77 -16.60 -2.99 6.12
N GLY A 78 -17.06 -4.17 5.67
CA GLY A 78 -16.42 -4.91 4.59
C GLY A 78 -16.48 -4.21 3.22
N LYS A 79 -17.56 -3.46 2.94
CA LYS A 79 -17.65 -2.65 1.72
C LYS A 79 -16.70 -1.45 1.77
N ILE A 80 -16.66 -0.74 2.90
CA ILE A 80 -15.73 0.37 3.13
C ILE A 80 -14.29 -0.12 2.97
N PHE A 81 -13.95 -1.24 3.62
CA PHE A 81 -12.62 -1.84 3.54
C PHE A 81 -12.20 -2.17 2.11
N LYS A 82 -13.10 -2.76 1.29
CA LYS A 82 -12.81 -3.03 -0.13
C LYS A 82 -12.59 -1.76 -0.94
N SER A 83 -13.35 -0.70 -0.71
CA SER A 83 -13.17 0.57 -1.42
C SER A 83 -11.83 1.22 -1.09
N LEU A 84 -11.36 1.12 0.17
CA LEU A 84 -10.09 1.70 0.60
C LEU A 84 -8.85 0.86 0.24
N GLN A 85 -9.00 -0.36 -0.31
CA GLN A 85 -7.86 -1.19 -0.74
C GLN A 85 -7.10 -0.61 -1.93
N GLY A 86 -7.78 0.15 -2.80
CA GLY A 86 -7.15 0.74 -3.99
C GLY A 86 -6.55 2.11 -3.72
N GLU A 87 -7.32 3.01 -3.10
CA GLU A 87 -6.94 4.40 -2.90
C GLU A 87 -7.47 4.97 -1.58
N ALA A 88 -6.83 6.02 -1.10
CA ALA A 88 -7.26 6.73 0.10
C ALA A 88 -8.44 7.66 -0.24
N LEU A 89 -9.59 7.38 0.34
CA LEU A 89 -10.86 8.02 0.05
C LEU A 89 -11.29 8.95 1.19
N ASN A 90 -12.01 10.01 0.86
CA ASN A 90 -12.69 10.86 1.83
C ASN A 90 -14.08 10.29 2.20
N THR A 91 -14.75 10.89 3.19
CA THR A 91 -16.06 10.42 3.67
C THR A 91 -17.13 10.44 2.57
N ASP A 92 -17.11 11.45 1.68
CA ASP A 92 -18.07 11.60 0.60
C ASP A 92 -17.88 10.56 -0.52
N GLU A 93 -16.63 10.25 -0.86
CA GLU A 93 -16.24 9.24 -1.83
C GLU A 93 -16.57 7.83 -1.33
N ILE A 94 -16.38 7.58 -0.02
CA ILE A 94 -16.83 6.34 0.61
C ILE A 94 -18.36 6.23 0.55
N ALA A 95 -19.09 7.33 0.74
CA ALA A 95 -20.54 7.36 0.60
C ALA A 95 -21.02 7.09 -0.82
N ALA A 96 -20.37 7.68 -1.81
CA ALA A 96 -20.62 7.42 -3.21
C ALA A 96 -20.36 5.95 -3.58
N ALA A 97 -19.25 5.37 -3.10
CA ALA A 97 -18.86 3.99 -3.40
C ALA A 97 -19.74 2.94 -2.70
N THR A 98 -20.24 3.23 -1.50
CA THR A 98 -21.06 2.29 -0.72
C THR A 98 -22.57 2.48 -0.90
N GLY A 99 -23.01 3.62 -1.42
CA GLY A 99 -24.42 3.95 -1.64
C GLY A 99 -25.23 4.05 -0.34
N LYS A 100 -24.57 4.45 0.76
CA LYS A 100 -25.12 4.43 2.12
C LYS A 100 -25.14 5.82 2.74
N ASN A 101 -25.92 5.98 3.81
CA ASN A 101 -26.09 7.28 4.45
C ASN A 101 -24.77 7.77 5.05
N ILE A 102 -24.40 9.02 4.78
CA ILE A 102 -23.16 9.64 5.25
C ILE A 102 -23.01 9.61 6.77
N VAL A 103 -24.13 9.65 7.51
CA VAL A 103 -24.17 9.56 8.97
C VAL A 103 -23.78 8.17 9.46
N GLU A 104 -24.20 7.11 8.77
CA GLU A 104 -23.82 5.73 9.10
C GLU A 104 -22.35 5.46 8.78
N ILE A 105 -21.86 6.04 7.69
CA ILE A 105 -20.46 5.93 7.26
C ILE A 105 -19.55 6.63 8.23
N GLY A 106 -19.85 7.87 8.61
CA GLY A 106 -19.06 8.60 9.61
C GLY A 106 -18.93 7.82 10.91
N LYS A 107 -20.04 7.27 11.43
CA LYS A 107 -20.02 6.41 12.63
C LYS A 107 -19.13 5.18 12.45
N THR A 108 -19.27 4.49 11.32
CA THR A 108 -18.55 3.24 11.05
C THR A 108 -17.06 3.49 10.84
N VAL A 109 -16.70 4.50 10.06
CA VAL A 109 -15.31 4.89 9.78
C VAL A 109 -14.62 5.35 11.07
N SER A 110 -15.27 6.17 11.89
CA SER A 110 -14.74 6.55 13.20
C SER A 110 -14.50 5.33 14.10
N LEU A 111 -15.44 4.38 14.13
CA LEU A 111 -15.28 3.14 14.92
C LEU A 111 -14.12 2.28 14.39
N MET A 112 -13.99 2.15 13.07
CA MET A 112 -12.90 1.43 12.42
C MET A 112 -11.54 2.11 12.66
N ALA A 113 -11.49 3.44 12.72
CA ALA A 113 -10.29 4.19 13.06
C ALA A 113 -9.87 4.00 14.52
N ILE A 114 -10.84 4.00 15.45
CA ILE A 114 -10.59 3.69 16.88
C ILE A 114 -10.07 2.26 17.06
N ARG A 115 -10.58 1.31 16.27
CA ARG A 115 -10.08 -0.08 16.25
C ARG A 115 -8.70 -0.23 15.60
N GLY A 116 -8.14 0.83 15.02
CA GLY A 116 -6.86 0.80 14.32
C GLY A 116 -6.92 0.19 12.92
N ILE A 117 -8.12 -0.11 12.40
CA ILE A 117 -8.32 -0.68 11.06
C ILE A 117 -8.14 0.40 9.99
N LEU A 118 -8.40 1.66 10.32
CA LEU A 118 -8.24 2.82 9.45
C LEU A 118 -7.35 3.88 10.12
N THR A 119 -6.63 4.66 9.33
CA THR A 119 -5.87 5.83 9.77
C THR A 119 -6.33 7.05 9.01
N GLU A 120 -6.58 8.15 9.71
CA GLU A 120 -6.97 9.41 9.09
C GLU A 120 -5.73 10.30 8.88
N SER A 121 -5.56 10.82 7.67
CA SER A 121 -4.53 11.82 7.39
C SER A 121 -5.01 12.81 6.32
N GLY A 122 -5.03 14.10 6.68
CA GLY A 122 -5.38 15.18 5.74
C GLY A 122 -6.82 15.10 5.21
N GLY A 123 -7.78 14.65 6.03
CA GLY A 123 -9.18 14.50 5.63
C GLY A 123 -9.46 13.29 4.73
N LYS A 124 -8.48 12.39 4.58
CA LYS A 124 -8.62 11.11 3.88
C LYS A 124 -8.38 9.95 4.83
N TYR A 125 -9.08 8.85 4.56
CA TYR A 125 -8.93 7.60 5.30
C TYR A 125 -8.05 6.62 4.53
N TYR A 126 -7.12 6.01 5.25
CA TYR A 126 -6.18 5.01 4.79
C TYR A 126 -6.45 3.71 5.55
N LEU A 127 -6.11 2.57 4.96
CA LEU A 127 -6.06 1.32 5.70
C LEU A 127 -4.96 1.39 6.76
N GLY A 128 -5.36 1.19 8.01
CA GLY A 128 -4.47 1.21 9.16
C GLY A 128 -3.50 0.04 9.13
N LYS A 129 -2.23 0.33 9.42
CA LYS A 129 -1.23 -0.70 9.66
C LYS A 129 -1.53 -1.39 10.99
N VAL A 130 -1.82 -2.68 10.95
CA VAL A 130 -1.50 -3.61 12.05
C VAL A 130 -0.26 -4.37 11.64
#